data_AF-A0A9P0BEN1-F1
#
_entry.id   AF-A0A9P0BEN1-F1
#
_cell.length_a   1.000
_cell.length_b   1.000
_cell.length_c   1.000
_cell.angle_alpha   90.00
_cell.angle_beta   90.00
_cell.angle_gamma   90.00
#
_symmetry.space_group_name_H-M   'P 1'
#
loop_
_entity.id
_entity.type
_entity.pdbx_description
1 polymer ?
#
loop_
_entity_poly.entity_id
_entity_poly.type
_entity_poly.pdbx_seq_one_letter_code
_entity_poly.pdbx_strand_id
1 'polypeptide(L)'
;MLHFTLICLVFFGLSNGLDPDDIGIDIVEYLKRHNYQIESHFVTTEDNYILQMHRITNKDGNFQKNGKPPVLLVHGLGSSSMDFVNYGSEKSIGLMLADRGYDVWLGNCRGNTWSRNHTNLNIDDRKFWDYSFHEIGYYDLPAKIDYIINKTGKPKLSYIGHSQGCTSFLVMCATRPEYNDKINIMAALAPPSYMHNISNAALQFAFKPAVNLALGLILEILKWKDVMPHTDSFTQFGKTVCVENSKYNVICKELYFFMGGRDEEQFDLSILPVVFSSDPAGASWKQLMHYGQEIYSGYFRPYDHGIIKNRIIYHQDIPPSYNTALITAPVALYYGIADNLVSYTDVERLAKELPNLVRSTLLQNNFTHLDFLWAKDVATLVNNDLIALLNLENGLTDDSTIILPNSLVVIVFICLSVLFNLY
;
A
#
# COMPACT_ATOMS: atom_id res chain seq x y z
N MET A 1 -15.89 9.86 60.85
CA MET A 1 -14.87 10.41 59.94
C MET A 1 -13.87 9.32 59.60
N LEU A 2 -14.20 8.47 58.64
CA LEU A 2 -13.34 7.49 57.98
C LEU A 2 -14.25 6.71 57.02
N HIS A 3 -13.81 6.50 55.77
CA HIS A 3 -14.52 5.93 54.61
C HIS A 3 -15.13 6.96 53.66
N PHE A 4 -14.28 7.65 52.87
CA PHE A 4 -14.61 8.09 51.51
C PHE A 4 -13.33 8.53 50.79
N THR A 5 -12.39 7.61 50.57
CA THR A 5 -11.20 7.86 49.73
C THR A 5 -10.57 6.54 49.29
N LEU A 6 -11.26 5.76 48.44
CA LEU A 6 -10.59 4.71 47.66
C LEU A 6 -11.41 4.19 46.46
N ILE A 7 -12.05 5.04 45.66
CA ILE A 7 -12.55 4.65 44.33
C ILE A 7 -12.40 5.84 43.38
N CYS A 8 -11.19 6.09 42.88
CA CYS A 8 -10.95 7.02 41.77
C CYS A 8 -9.67 6.68 40.97
N LEU A 9 -9.28 5.40 40.94
CA LEU A 9 -8.07 4.95 40.23
C LEU A 9 -8.32 3.68 39.41
N VAL A 10 -9.33 3.66 38.54
CA VAL A 10 -9.34 2.87 37.29
C VAL A 10 -10.39 3.48 36.36
N PHE A 11 -10.08 4.62 35.74
CA PHE A 11 -10.65 5.08 34.46
C PHE A 11 -9.79 6.25 33.99
N PHE A 12 -8.48 6.04 33.89
CA PHE A 12 -7.73 6.77 32.89
C PHE A 12 -8.16 6.14 31.57
N GLY A 13 -8.82 6.94 30.73
CA GLY A 13 -9.20 6.52 29.40
C GLY A 13 -8.02 5.86 28.71
N LEU A 14 -8.30 4.75 28.01
CA LEU A 14 -7.41 4.20 27.01
C LEU A 14 -6.99 5.38 26.13
N SER A 15 -5.75 5.86 26.29
CA SER A 15 -5.23 6.81 25.33
C SER A 15 -5.16 6.06 24.02
N ASN A 16 -5.94 6.49 23.04
CA ASN A 16 -5.87 6.04 21.64
C ASN A 16 -4.55 6.44 20.95
N GLY A 17 -3.46 6.55 21.71
CA GLY A 17 -2.10 6.72 21.21
C GLY A 17 -1.46 5.35 20.99
N LEU A 18 -0.53 5.28 20.04
CA LEU A 18 0.23 4.06 19.77
C LEU A 18 1.03 3.61 20.99
N ASP A 19 1.05 2.31 21.23
CA ASP A 19 1.74 1.70 22.36
C ASP A 19 3.26 1.79 22.14
N PRO A 20 4.05 2.41 23.05
CA PRO A 20 5.51 2.47 22.91
C PRO A 20 6.18 1.09 22.78
N ASP A 21 5.54 0.04 23.29
CA ASP A 21 6.03 -1.33 23.16
C ASP A 21 5.88 -1.88 21.72
N ASP A 22 5.13 -1.22 20.84
CA ASP A 22 5.02 -1.60 19.43
C ASP A 22 6.24 -1.16 18.60
N ILE A 23 7.21 -0.46 19.20
CA ILE A 23 8.34 0.11 18.49
C ILE A 23 9.52 -0.88 18.44
N GLY A 24 9.91 -1.26 17.22
CA GLY A 24 11.06 -2.12 16.93
C GLY A 24 10.75 -3.61 16.94
N ILE A 25 9.47 -3.98 16.98
CA ILE A 25 9.02 -5.36 16.88
C ILE A 25 8.55 -5.66 15.45
N ASP A 26 8.60 -6.94 15.07
CA ASP A 26 8.12 -7.36 13.75
C ASP A 26 6.59 -7.48 13.70
N ILE A 27 6.05 -7.70 12.49
CA ILE A 27 4.60 -7.84 12.28
C ILE A 27 3.98 -9.01 13.08
N VAL A 28 4.74 -10.08 13.32
CA VAL A 28 4.23 -11.26 14.04
C VAL A 28 4.04 -10.93 15.50
N GLU A 29 5.01 -10.28 16.12
CA GLU A 29 4.91 -9.83 17.50
C GLU A 29 3.85 -8.72 17.65
N TYR A 30 3.84 -7.73 16.74
CA TYR A 30 2.85 -6.65 16.74
C TYR A 30 1.42 -7.20 16.72
N LEU A 31 1.08 -8.06 15.76
CA LEU A 31 -0.27 -8.61 15.65
C LEU A 31 -0.67 -9.42 16.88
N LYS A 32 0.25 -10.22 17.44
CA LYS A 32 -0.03 -11.00 18.66
C LYS A 32 -0.34 -10.10 19.86
N ARG A 33 0.41 -9.01 20.05
CA ARG A 33 0.15 -8.02 21.11
C ARG A 33 -1.25 -7.39 20.97
N HIS A 34 -1.68 -7.19 19.74
CA HIS A 34 -2.99 -6.61 19.41
C HIS A 34 -4.13 -7.64 19.29
N ASN A 35 -3.92 -8.88 19.77
CA ASN A 35 -4.89 -9.99 19.77
C ASN A 35 -5.29 -10.50 18.37
N TYR A 36 -4.39 -10.38 17.40
CA TYR A 36 -4.51 -10.98 16.08
C TYR A 36 -3.53 -12.14 15.93
N GLN A 37 -3.98 -13.24 15.33
CA GLN A 37 -3.10 -14.33 14.93
C GLN A 37 -2.70 -14.15 13.46
N ILE A 38 -1.55 -14.71 13.12
CA ILE A 38 -0.93 -14.57 11.81
C ILE A 38 -0.39 -15.92 11.34
N GLU A 39 -0.70 -16.29 10.10
CA GLU A 39 -0.09 -17.39 9.36
C GLU A 39 0.94 -16.82 8.37
N SER A 40 2.07 -17.54 8.22
CA SER A 40 3.05 -17.28 7.17
C SER A 40 2.91 -18.32 6.05
N HIS A 41 2.82 -17.84 4.82
CA HIS A 41 2.67 -18.68 3.63
C HIS A 41 3.79 -18.38 2.64
N PHE A 42 4.50 -19.43 2.20
CA PHE A 42 5.57 -19.30 1.23
C PHE A 42 5.09 -19.72 -0.15
N VAL A 43 5.36 -18.88 -1.16
CA VAL A 43 4.98 -19.10 -2.55
C VAL A 43 6.22 -18.97 -3.43
N THR A 44 6.41 -19.92 -4.34
CA THR A 44 7.50 -19.87 -5.32
C THR A 44 6.98 -19.35 -6.65
N THR A 45 7.62 -18.30 -7.18
CA THR A 45 7.29 -17.73 -8.49
C THR A 45 7.84 -18.59 -9.63
N GLU A 46 7.33 -18.40 -10.86
CA GLU A 46 7.83 -19.10 -12.05
C GLU A 46 9.32 -18.84 -12.30
N ASP A 47 9.80 -17.66 -11.93
CA ASP A 47 11.21 -17.27 -12.00
C ASP A 47 11.98 -17.51 -10.69
N ASN A 48 11.45 -18.38 -9.81
CA ASN A 48 12.11 -19.00 -8.66
C ASN A 48 12.35 -18.15 -7.40
N TYR A 49 11.76 -16.96 -7.29
CA TYR A 49 11.72 -16.26 -6.00
C TYR A 49 10.78 -16.97 -5.03
N ILE A 50 11.14 -16.97 -3.74
CA ILE A 50 10.29 -17.50 -2.67
C ILE A 50 9.79 -16.31 -1.86
N LEU A 51 8.49 -16.05 -1.96
CA LEU A 51 7.80 -14.91 -1.38
C LEU A 51 7.05 -15.34 -0.12
N GLN A 52 7.12 -14.55 0.94
CA GLN A 52 6.34 -14.76 2.16
C GLN A 52 5.12 -13.84 2.19
N MET A 53 3.92 -14.43 2.21
CA MET A 53 2.68 -13.72 2.50
C MET A 53 2.29 -13.92 3.96
N HIS A 54 1.66 -12.92 4.53
CA HIS A 54 1.01 -13.02 5.82
C HIS A 54 -0.49 -13.13 5.65
N ARG A 55 -1.13 -13.99 6.42
CA ARG A 55 -2.59 -14.08 6.51
C ARG A 55 -2.98 -13.82 7.95
N ILE A 56 -3.96 -12.97 8.19
CA ILE A 56 -4.29 -12.51 9.56
C ILE A 56 -5.72 -12.89 9.96
N THR A 57 -5.94 -13.18 11.23
CA THR A 57 -7.28 -13.40 11.78
C THR A 57 -7.95 -12.07 12.09
N ASN A 58 -9.23 -12.13 12.48
CA ASN A 58 -9.85 -11.09 13.31
C ASN A 58 -9.46 -11.23 14.80
N LYS A 59 -9.96 -10.33 15.66
CA LYS A 59 -9.75 -10.41 17.12
C LYS A 59 -10.31 -11.66 17.80
N ASP A 60 -11.28 -12.33 17.18
CA ASP A 60 -11.85 -13.58 17.68
C ASP A 60 -11.00 -14.82 17.30
N GLY A 61 -9.86 -14.62 16.62
CA GLY A 61 -8.97 -15.70 16.18
C GLY A 61 -9.44 -16.44 14.93
N ASN A 62 -10.36 -15.88 14.14
CA ASN A 62 -10.86 -16.48 12.90
C ASN A 62 -10.27 -15.81 11.67
N PHE A 63 -9.72 -16.60 10.72
CA PHE A 63 -9.21 -16.11 9.43
C PHE A 63 -10.31 -15.69 8.45
N GLN A 64 -11.54 -16.16 8.65
CA GLN A 64 -12.67 -15.82 7.80
C GLN A 64 -13.95 -15.97 8.61
N LYS A 65 -14.91 -15.06 8.40
CA LYS A 65 -16.28 -15.19 8.91
C LYS A 65 -17.24 -15.15 7.74
N ASN A 66 -18.24 -16.02 7.74
CA ASN A 66 -19.38 -15.99 6.80
C ASN A 66 -19.02 -16.07 5.30
N GLY A 67 -17.87 -16.65 4.93
CA GLY A 67 -17.55 -16.95 3.54
C GLY A 67 -17.23 -15.72 2.66
N LYS A 68 -16.94 -14.55 3.24
CA LYS A 68 -16.48 -13.36 2.49
C LYS A 68 -15.24 -13.69 1.64
N PRO A 69 -15.09 -13.13 0.43
CA PRO A 69 -13.97 -13.45 -0.44
C PRO A 69 -12.64 -12.94 0.16
N PRO A 70 -11.52 -13.57 -0.20
CA PRO A 70 -10.21 -13.10 0.22
C PRO A 70 -9.88 -11.72 -0.34
N VAL A 71 -9.08 -10.98 0.42
CA VAL A 71 -8.53 -9.67 0.01
C VAL A 71 -7.02 -9.75 0.08
N LEU A 72 -6.35 -9.44 -1.03
CA LEU A 72 -4.89 -9.32 -1.10
C LEU A 72 -4.50 -7.84 -1.04
N LEU A 73 -3.75 -7.45 -0.01
CA LEU A 73 -3.16 -6.12 0.13
C LEU A 73 -1.69 -6.14 -0.27
N VAL A 74 -1.28 -5.23 -1.16
CA VAL A 74 0.09 -5.16 -1.69
C VAL A 74 0.67 -3.76 -1.54
N HIS A 75 1.82 -3.70 -0.89
CA HIS A 75 2.47 -2.49 -0.42
C HIS A 75 3.22 -1.72 -1.52
N GLY A 76 3.72 -0.53 -1.18
CA GLY A 76 4.45 0.36 -2.05
C GLY A 76 5.92 0.00 -2.26
N LEU A 77 6.64 0.88 -2.97
CA LEU A 77 8.09 0.72 -3.18
C LEU A 77 8.83 0.87 -1.84
N GLY A 78 9.70 -0.10 -1.52
CA GLY A 78 10.57 -0.02 -0.36
C GLY A 78 9.86 -0.23 0.99
N SER A 79 8.63 -0.75 1.01
CA SER A 79 7.88 -1.02 2.25
C SER A 79 7.44 -2.49 2.37
N SER A 80 6.50 -2.81 3.27
CA SER A 80 6.15 -4.19 3.59
C SER A 80 4.67 -4.41 3.91
N SER A 81 4.29 -5.66 4.19
CA SER A 81 2.96 -5.98 4.72
C SER A 81 2.59 -5.25 6.02
N MET A 82 3.56 -4.72 6.77
CA MET A 82 3.34 -4.05 8.06
C MET A 82 2.50 -2.76 7.92
N ASP A 83 2.64 -2.07 6.79
CA ASP A 83 1.98 -0.79 6.48
C ASP A 83 0.45 -0.85 6.60
N PHE A 84 -0.13 -2.03 6.38
CA PHE A 84 -1.58 -2.22 6.39
C PHE A 84 -2.16 -2.54 7.77
N VAL A 85 -1.30 -2.67 8.80
CA VAL A 85 -1.71 -3.12 10.14
C VAL A 85 -1.16 -2.26 11.29
N ASN A 86 -0.14 -1.43 11.03
CA ASN A 86 0.67 -0.79 12.07
C ASN A 86 0.07 0.47 12.73
N TYR A 87 -1.14 0.88 12.34
CA TYR A 87 -1.81 2.07 12.87
C TYR A 87 -3.03 1.75 13.75
N GLY A 88 -3.07 0.55 14.31
CA GLY A 88 -4.15 0.07 15.17
C GLY A 88 -5.43 -0.35 14.42
N SER A 89 -6.33 -1.05 15.11
CA SER A 89 -7.48 -1.73 14.48
C SER A 89 -8.55 -0.81 13.92
N GLU A 90 -8.59 0.45 14.36
CA GLU A 90 -9.58 1.43 13.91
C GLU A 90 -9.17 2.18 12.64
N LYS A 91 -7.87 2.20 12.31
CA LYS A 91 -7.31 2.96 11.20
C LYS A 91 -6.60 2.10 10.16
N SER A 92 -6.07 0.94 10.53
CA SER A 92 -5.31 0.10 9.60
C SER A 92 -6.27 -0.74 8.75
N ILE A 93 -6.26 -0.53 7.44
CA ILE A 93 -7.22 -1.17 6.54
C ILE A 93 -7.21 -2.71 6.63
N GLY A 94 -6.04 -3.33 6.83
CA GLY A 94 -5.92 -4.78 6.99
C GLY A 94 -6.66 -5.29 8.23
N LEU A 95 -6.49 -4.62 9.37
CA LEU A 95 -7.18 -4.97 10.62
C LEU A 95 -8.68 -4.66 10.56
N MET A 96 -9.05 -3.53 9.97
CA MET A 96 -10.45 -3.15 9.78
C MET A 96 -11.22 -4.16 8.93
N LEU A 97 -10.60 -4.70 7.89
CA LEU A 97 -11.15 -5.76 7.03
C LEU A 97 -11.29 -7.08 7.77
N ALA A 98 -10.23 -7.48 8.50
CA ALA A 98 -10.22 -8.72 9.26
C ALA A 98 -11.35 -8.73 10.30
N ASP A 99 -11.50 -7.65 11.08
CA ASP A 99 -12.57 -7.50 12.07
C ASP A 99 -13.97 -7.49 11.45
N ARG A 100 -14.09 -7.10 10.18
CA ARG A 100 -15.33 -7.18 9.39
C ARG A 100 -15.52 -8.51 8.66
N GLY A 101 -14.68 -9.51 8.95
CA GLY A 101 -14.84 -10.90 8.52
C GLY A 101 -14.26 -11.25 7.15
N TYR A 102 -13.53 -10.33 6.50
CA TYR A 102 -12.78 -10.66 5.29
C TYR A 102 -11.63 -11.61 5.60
N ASP A 103 -11.28 -12.44 4.62
CA ASP A 103 -10.07 -13.26 4.66
C ASP A 103 -8.88 -12.44 4.15
N VAL A 104 -8.07 -11.91 5.07
CA VAL A 104 -7.07 -10.87 4.77
C VAL A 104 -5.68 -11.49 4.55
N TRP A 105 -5.14 -11.21 3.35
CA TRP A 105 -3.81 -11.61 2.91
C TRP A 105 -2.96 -10.36 2.66
N LEU A 106 -1.78 -10.29 3.27
CA LEU A 106 -0.81 -9.22 3.13
C LEU A 106 0.38 -9.74 2.32
N GLY A 107 0.53 -9.25 1.10
CA GLY A 107 1.54 -9.69 0.15
C GLY A 107 2.84 -8.91 0.30
N ASN A 108 3.97 -9.62 0.43
CA ASN A 108 5.30 -9.02 0.33
C ASN A 108 5.89 -9.21 -1.06
N CYS A 109 6.53 -8.17 -1.60
CA CYS A 109 7.19 -8.22 -2.90
C CYS A 109 8.62 -8.77 -2.79
N ARG A 110 9.11 -9.45 -3.83
CA ARG A 110 10.50 -9.91 -3.91
C ARG A 110 11.51 -8.83 -3.48
N GLY A 111 12.50 -9.26 -2.70
CA GLY A 111 13.61 -8.45 -2.16
C GLY A 111 13.27 -7.53 -0.98
N ASN A 112 12.00 -7.35 -0.61
CA ASN A 112 11.69 -6.75 0.69
C ASN A 112 12.05 -7.70 1.84
N THR A 113 12.07 -7.23 3.09
CA THR A 113 12.49 -7.95 4.32
C THR A 113 12.02 -9.40 4.40
N TRP A 114 10.78 -9.68 3.96
CA TRP A 114 10.13 -10.98 4.09
C TRP A 114 10.29 -11.88 2.85
N SER A 115 10.77 -11.35 1.72
CA SER A 115 10.84 -12.08 0.44
C SER A 115 12.24 -12.03 -0.19
N ARG A 116 13.28 -12.20 0.63
CA ARG A 116 14.70 -12.21 0.22
C ARG A 116 15.23 -13.63 0.01
N ASN A 117 14.46 -14.48 -0.66
CA ASN A 117 14.80 -15.88 -0.87
C ASN A 117 14.52 -16.32 -2.31
N HIS A 118 15.32 -17.27 -2.82
CA HIS A 118 15.26 -17.76 -4.19
C HIS A 118 15.82 -19.19 -4.24
N THR A 119 15.31 -20.05 -5.13
CA THR A 119 15.72 -21.47 -5.14
C THR A 119 17.19 -21.69 -5.52
N ASN A 120 17.74 -20.80 -6.37
CA ASN A 120 19.08 -20.93 -6.95
C ASN A 120 20.03 -19.72 -6.79
N LEU A 121 19.56 -18.58 -6.27
CA LEU A 121 20.32 -17.32 -6.24
C LEU A 121 20.44 -16.86 -4.79
N ASN A 122 21.60 -16.30 -4.46
CA ASN A 122 21.83 -15.69 -3.16
C ASN A 122 21.52 -14.20 -3.22
N ILE A 123 21.19 -13.61 -2.07
CA ILE A 123 21.00 -12.15 -1.94
C ILE A 123 22.26 -11.36 -2.35
N ASP A 124 23.42 -12.01 -2.37
CA ASP A 124 24.66 -11.40 -2.82
C ASP A 124 24.84 -11.35 -4.35
N ASP A 125 24.06 -12.13 -5.09
CA ASP A 125 24.14 -12.17 -6.54
C ASP A 125 23.47 -10.94 -7.15
N ARG A 126 24.15 -10.23 -8.06
CA ARG A 126 23.54 -9.10 -8.79
C ARG A 126 22.26 -9.51 -9.51
N LYS A 127 22.20 -10.75 -10.00
CA LYS A 127 21.03 -11.31 -10.70
C LYS A 127 19.81 -11.44 -9.78
N PHE A 128 19.99 -11.64 -8.48
CA PHE A 128 18.89 -11.63 -7.50
C PHE A 128 18.18 -10.28 -7.46
N TRP A 129 18.87 -9.19 -7.81
CA TRP A 129 18.32 -7.83 -7.78
C TRP A 129 17.95 -7.28 -9.17
N ASP A 130 17.99 -8.13 -10.21
CA ASP A 130 17.71 -7.71 -11.60
C ASP A 130 16.20 -7.75 -11.93
N TYR A 131 15.38 -7.19 -11.06
CA TYR A 131 13.93 -7.10 -11.23
C TYR A 131 13.43 -5.67 -10.99
N SER A 132 12.25 -5.34 -11.48
CA SER A 132 11.54 -4.07 -11.28
C SER A 132 10.08 -4.33 -10.86
N PHE A 133 9.23 -3.31 -10.85
CA PHE A 133 7.78 -3.51 -10.70
C PHE A 133 7.18 -4.39 -11.81
N HIS A 134 7.86 -4.52 -12.96
CA HIS A 134 7.42 -5.40 -14.04
C HIS A 134 7.37 -6.86 -13.59
N GLU A 135 8.48 -7.38 -13.07
CA GLU A 135 8.57 -8.77 -12.60
C GLU A 135 7.68 -9.02 -11.37
N ILE A 136 7.47 -8.01 -10.52
CA ILE A 136 6.49 -8.10 -9.43
C ILE A 136 5.08 -8.32 -10.00
N GLY A 137 4.67 -7.52 -11.00
CA GLY A 137 3.39 -7.72 -11.68
C GLY A 137 3.29 -9.04 -12.44
N TYR A 138 4.33 -9.40 -13.18
CA TYR A 138 4.32 -10.54 -14.09
C TYR A 138 4.48 -11.90 -13.41
N TYR A 139 5.21 -11.98 -12.30
CA TYR A 139 5.52 -13.24 -11.61
C TYR A 139 5.00 -13.29 -10.18
N ASP A 140 5.23 -12.25 -9.36
CA ASP A 140 4.86 -12.31 -7.94
C ASP A 140 3.34 -12.35 -7.76
N LEU A 141 2.61 -11.44 -8.41
CA LEU A 141 1.16 -11.34 -8.23
C LEU A 141 0.42 -12.60 -8.72
N PRO A 142 0.69 -13.14 -9.93
CA PRO A 142 0.17 -14.44 -10.37
C PRO A 142 0.33 -15.56 -9.34
N ALA A 143 1.55 -15.74 -8.83
CA ALA A 143 1.85 -16.81 -7.89
C ALA A 143 1.08 -16.65 -6.57
N LYS A 144 0.99 -15.42 -6.04
CA LYS A 144 0.22 -15.09 -4.83
C LYS A 144 -1.28 -15.34 -5.03
N ILE A 145 -1.84 -14.84 -6.13
CA ILE A 145 -3.27 -14.97 -6.45
C ILE A 145 -3.65 -16.45 -6.58
N ASP A 146 -2.87 -17.23 -7.33
CA ASP A 146 -3.13 -18.66 -7.52
C ASP A 146 -3.02 -19.45 -6.22
N TYR A 147 -2.04 -19.11 -5.38
CA TYR A 147 -1.92 -19.70 -4.05
C TYR A 147 -3.17 -19.42 -3.20
N ILE A 148 -3.63 -18.17 -3.15
CA ILE A 148 -4.79 -17.76 -2.35
C ILE A 148 -6.06 -18.45 -2.87
N ILE A 149 -6.30 -18.44 -4.17
CA ILE A 149 -7.46 -19.11 -4.80
C ILE A 149 -7.46 -20.60 -4.46
N ASN A 150 -6.32 -21.27 -4.60
CA ASN A 150 -6.20 -22.70 -4.30
C ASN A 150 -6.37 -22.99 -2.80
N LYS A 151 -5.80 -22.15 -1.93
CA LYS A 151 -5.86 -22.33 -0.48
C LYS A 151 -7.26 -22.10 0.08
N THR A 152 -7.99 -21.14 -0.48
CA THR A 152 -9.31 -20.72 0.01
C THR A 152 -10.47 -21.40 -0.73
N GLY A 153 -10.24 -21.96 -1.91
CA GLY A 153 -11.26 -22.52 -2.79
C GLY A 153 -12.19 -21.47 -3.41
N LYS A 154 -11.88 -20.17 -3.27
CA LYS A 154 -12.65 -19.08 -3.87
C LYS A 154 -12.15 -18.81 -5.28
N PRO A 155 -13.04 -18.58 -6.26
CA PRO A 155 -12.63 -18.41 -7.66
C PRO A 155 -11.97 -17.05 -7.93
N LYS A 156 -12.19 -16.07 -7.06
CA LYS A 156 -11.74 -14.69 -7.20
C LYS A 156 -11.39 -14.09 -5.84
N LEU A 157 -10.59 -13.02 -5.86
CA LEU A 157 -10.24 -12.21 -4.69
C LEU A 157 -10.40 -10.72 -4.98
N SER A 158 -10.52 -9.90 -3.94
CA SER A 158 -10.36 -8.44 -4.06
C SER A 158 -8.90 -8.06 -3.86
N TYR A 159 -8.44 -7.00 -4.51
CA TYR A 159 -7.08 -6.52 -4.39
C TYR A 159 -7.08 -5.08 -3.88
N ILE A 160 -6.19 -4.76 -2.95
CA ILE A 160 -5.90 -3.39 -2.53
C ILE A 160 -4.42 -3.14 -2.78
N GLY A 161 -4.10 -2.18 -3.64
CA GLY A 161 -2.72 -1.74 -3.85
C GLY A 161 -2.49 -0.38 -3.23
N HIS A 162 -1.31 -0.17 -2.65
CA HIS A 162 -0.79 1.16 -2.39
C HIS A 162 0.45 1.41 -3.25
N SER A 163 0.53 2.59 -3.87
CA SER A 163 1.73 3.01 -4.60
C SER A 163 2.15 1.96 -5.64
N GLN A 164 3.39 1.46 -5.59
CA GLN A 164 3.87 0.39 -6.49
C GLN A 164 3.01 -0.89 -6.50
N GLY A 165 2.29 -1.19 -5.42
CA GLY A 165 1.32 -2.29 -5.40
C GLY A 165 0.23 -2.10 -6.46
N CYS A 166 -0.13 -0.87 -6.78
CA CYS A 166 -1.01 -0.52 -7.90
C CYS A 166 -0.33 -0.74 -9.25
N THR A 167 0.88 -0.21 -9.42
CA THR A 167 1.66 -0.36 -10.67
C THR A 167 1.81 -1.82 -11.05
N SER A 168 2.17 -2.66 -10.08
CA SER A 168 2.36 -4.10 -10.27
C SER A 168 1.07 -4.78 -10.72
N PHE A 169 -0.08 -4.40 -10.14
CA PHE A 169 -1.39 -4.91 -10.56
C PHE A 169 -1.72 -4.52 -12.01
N LEU A 170 -1.52 -3.25 -12.37
CA LEU A 170 -1.76 -2.76 -13.72
C LEU A 170 -0.86 -3.47 -14.74
N VAL A 171 0.42 -3.68 -14.42
CA VAL A 171 1.33 -4.47 -15.26
C VAL A 171 0.85 -5.90 -15.41
N MET A 172 0.48 -6.57 -14.30
CA MET A 172 -0.04 -7.94 -14.34
C MET A 172 -1.20 -8.05 -15.32
N CYS A 173 -2.23 -7.20 -15.19
CA CYS A 173 -3.41 -7.28 -16.05
C CYS A 173 -3.10 -6.94 -17.52
N ALA A 174 -2.17 -6.02 -17.76
CA ALA A 174 -1.78 -5.64 -19.12
C ALA A 174 -0.91 -6.70 -19.83
N THR A 175 -0.20 -7.54 -19.07
CA THR A 175 0.78 -8.52 -19.61
C THR A 175 0.33 -9.97 -19.47
N ARG A 176 -0.59 -10.25 -18.54
CA ARG A 176 -1.20 -11.54 -18.24
C ARG A 176 -2.72 -11.38 -18.08
N PRO A 177 -3.43 -11.06 -19.17
CA PRO A 177 -4.83 -10.66 -19.10
C PRO A 177 -5.76 -11.76 -18.55
N GLU A 178 -5.34 -13.03 -18.52
CA GLU A 178 -6.05 -14.12 -17.87
C GLU A 178 -6.25 -13.93 -16.36
N TYR A 179 -5.46 -13.07 -15.71
CA TYR A 179 -5.63 -12.76 -14.29
C TYR A 179 -6.73 -11.72 -14.03
N ASN A 180 -7.21 -10.98 -15.03
CA ASN A 180 -8.35 -10.07 -14.85
C ASN A 180 -9.59 -10.82 -14.32
N ASP A 181 -9.82 -12.04 -14.81
CA ASP A 181 -10.97 -12.86 -14.44
C ASP A 181 -10.91 -13.39 -12.99
N LYS A 182 -9.74 -13.31 -12.35
CA LYS A 182 -9.51 -13.76 -10.96
C LYS A 182 -9.74 -12.63 -9.94
N ILE A 183 -10.09 -11.44 -10.38
CA ILE A 183 -10.25 -10.25 -9.54
C ILE A 183 -11.74 -9.86 -9.47
N ASN A 184 -12.23 -9.65 -8.25
CA ASN A 184 -13.55 -9.05 -8.01
C ASN A 184 -13.49 -7.54 -8.21
N ILE A 185 -12.51 -6.90 -7.57
CA ILE A 185 -12.23 -5.47 -7.70
C ILE A 185 -10.77 -5.20 -7.29
N MET A 186 -10.15 -4.23 -7.96
CA MET A 186 -8.93 -3.56 -7.55
C MET A 186 -9.24 -2.19 -6.94
N ALA A 187 -8.91 -1.99 -5.66
CA ALA A 187 -8.85 -0.66 -5.05
C ALA A 187 -7.41 -0.13 -5.08
N ALA A 188 -7.16 0.87 -5.89
CA ALA A 188 -5.84 1.46 -6.12
C ALA A 188 -5.67 2.75 -5.33
N LEU A 189 -4.78 2.73 -4.34
CA LEU A 189 -4.45 3.87 -3.48
C LEU A 189 -3.15 4.51 -3.98
N ALA A 190 -3.24 5.77 -4.42
CA ALA A 190 -2.14 6.54 -5.03
C ALA A 190 -1.40 5.77 -6.15
N PRO A 191 -2.04 5.42 -7.28
CA PRO A 191 -1.47 4.52 -8.29
C PRO A 191 -0.46 5.21 -9.23
N PRO A 192 0.86 4.94 -9.13
CA PRO A 192 1.85 5.43 -10.07
C PRO A 192 1.79 4.56 -11.34
N SER A 193 1.27 5.10 -12.43
CA SER A 193 1.31 4.46 -13.76
C SER A 193 2.01 5.39 -14.74
N TYR A 194 1.56 6.63 -14.76
CA TYR A 194 2.27 7.76 -15.34
C TYR A 194 2.89 8.56 -14.20
N MET A 195 4.11 9.05 -14.40
CA MET A 195 4.84 9.84 -13.39
C MET A 195 5.49 11.11 -13.97
N HIS A 196 5.03 11.57 -15.14
CA HIS A 196 5.63 12.72 -15.81
C HIS A 196 5.41 14.02 -15.04
N ASN A 197 4.28 14.13 -14.35
CA ASN A 197 3.83 15.34 -13.68
C ASN A 197 4.10 15.30 -12.17
N ILE A 198 4.99 14.41 -11.70
CA ILE A 198 5.44 14.34 -10.31
C ILE A 198 5.88 15.73 -9.83
N SER A 199 5.46 16.18 -8.63
CA SER A 199 5.79 17.53 -8.14
C SER A 199 7.02 17.56 -7.21
N ASN A 200 7.53 16.40 -6.79
CA ASN A 200 8.77 16.30 -6.01
C ASN A 200 10.01 16.73 -6.83
N ALA A 201 10.44 17.97 -6.64
CA ALA A 201 11.56 18.57 -7.38
C ALA A 201 12.90 17.84 -7.19
N ALA A 202 13.14 17.24 -6.03
CA ALA A 202 14.38 16.50 -5.78
C ALA A 202 14.45 15.23 -6.63
N LEU A 203 13.33 14.50 -6.73
CA LEU A 203 13.24 13.32 -7.58
C LEU A 203 13.29 13.68 -9.07
N GLN A 204 12.58 14.74 -9.49
CA GLN A 204 12.71 15.26 -10.85
C GLN A 204 14.17 15.58 -11.21
N PHE A 205 14.91 16.19 -10.29
CA PHE A 205 16.33 16.49 -10.49
C PHE A 205 17.20 15.22 -10.53
N ALA A 206 17.00 14.30 -9.57
CA ALA A 206 17.76 13.05 -9.46
C ALA A 206 17.64 12.17 -10.71
N PHE A 207 16.45 12.14 -11.33
CA PHE A 207 16.19 11.31 -12.51
C PHE A 207 16.41 12.02 -13.86
N LYS A 208 16.94 13.25 -13.88
CA LYS A 208 17.43 13.86 -15.14
C LYS A 208 18.47 12.94 -15.78
N PRO A 209 18.47 12.72 -17.11
CA PRO A 209 19.32 11.71 -17.75
C PRO A 209 20.81 11.76 -17.37
N ALA A 210 21.40 12.96 -17.32
CA ALA A 210 22.81 13.12 -16.96
C ALA A 210 23.10 12.79 -15.48
N VAL A 211 22.19 13.18 -14.57
CA VAL A 211 22.31 12.90 -13.13
C VAL A 211 22.07 11.42 -12.87
N ASN A 212 21.04 10.86 -13.50
CA ASN A 212 20.70 9.45 -13.39
C ASN A 212 21.82 8.54 -13.92
N LEU A 213 22.45 8.91 -15.04
CA LEU A 213 23.63 8.20 -15.55
C LEU A 213 24.79 8.25 -14.56
N ALA A 214 25.09 9.43 -14.00
CA ALA A 214 26.15 9.57 -13.00
C ALA A 214 25.87 8.75 -11.73
N LEU A 215 24.63 8.79 -11.22
CA LEU A 215 24.19 7.96 -10.09
C LEU A 215 24.30 6.47 -10.42
N GLY A 216 23.82 6.04 -11.59
CA GLY A 216 23.95 4.67 -12.05
C GLY A 216 25.40 4.18 -12.09
N LEU A 217 26.33 5.01 -12.59
CA LEU A 217 27.76 4.69 -12.60
C LEU A 217 28.35 4.60 -11.19
N ILE A 218 28.03 5.55 -10.31
CA ILE A 218 28.48 5.52 -8.91
C ILE A 218 27.99 4.25 -8.23
N LEU A 219 26.71 3.90 -8.42
CA LEU A 219 26.09 2.75 -7.77
C LEU A 219 26.59 1.43 -8.34
N GLU A 220 26.91 1.39 -9.64
CA GLU A 220 27.60 0.24 -10.24
C GLU A 220 29.02 0.06 -9.68
N ILE A 221 29.78 1.15 -9.47
CA ILE A 221 31.09 1.11 -8.81
C ILE A 221 30.95 0.61 -7.37
N LEU A 222 29.95 1.10 -6.64
CA LEU A 222 29.66 0.67 -5.26
C LEU A 222 29.00 -0.71 -5.18
N LYS A 223 28.66 -1.33 -6.32
CA LYS A 223 27.89 -2.59 -6.41
C LYS A 223 26.59 -2.55 -5.60
N TRP A 224 25.98 -1.38 -5.53
CA TRP A 224 24.76 -1.16 -4.75
C TRP A 224 23.57 -1.73 -5.53
N LYS A 225 23.03 -2.85 -5.03
CA LYS A 225 21.99 -3.67 -5.67
C LYS A 225 20.67 -3.68 -4.91
N ASP A 226 20.78 -3.69 -3.59
CA ASP A 226 19.72 -3.63 -2.60
C ASP A 226 19.61 -2.21 -2.06
N VAL A 227 18.49 -1.56 -2.33
CA VAL A 227 18.23 -0.19 -1.89
C VAL A 227 17.14 -0.16 -0.85
N MET A 228 17.29 0.77 0.09
CA MET A 228 16.37 0.93 1.23
C MET A 228 16.17 -0.35 2.08
N PRO A 229 17.20 -1.18 2.36
CA PRO A 229 17.00 -2.31 3.28
C PRO A 229 16.68 -1.82 4.69
N HIS A 230 15.88 -2.60 5.41
CA HIS A 230 15.68 -2.34 6.83
C HIS A 230 16.97 -2.61 7.62
N THR A 231 17.26 -1.77 8.61
CA THR A 231 18.38 -1.96 9.54
C THR A 231 18.01 -1.45 10.92
N ASP A 232 18.67 -1.95 11.97
CA ASP A 232 18.50 -1.49 13.35
C ASP A 232 18.73 0.04 13.50
N SER A 233 19.49 0.64 12.58
CA SER A 233 19.72 2.10 12.57
C SER A 233 18.45 2.87 12.23
N PHE A 234 17.57 2.35 11.35
CA PHE A 234 16.27 2.97 11.07
C PHE A 234 15.35 2.88 12.28
N THR A 235 15.29 1.71 12.92
CA THR A 235 14.53 1.53 14.17
C THR A 235 15.03 2.47 15.26
N GLN A 236 16.35 2.61 15.43
CA GLN A 236 16.93 3.53 16.42
C GLN A 236 16.67 5.00 16.07
N PHE A 237 16.70 5.35 14.77
CA PHE A 237 16.32 6.67 14.29
C PHE A 237 14.87 6.98 14.65
N GLY A 238 13.94 6.08 14.37
CA GLY A 238 12.53 6.19 14.77
C GLY A 238 12.36 6.42 16.28
N LYS A 239 13.00 5.58 17.10
CA LYS A 239 12.96 5.64 18.58
C LYS A 239 13.51 6.94 19.17
N THR A 240 14.47 7.57 18.50
CA THR A 240 15.22 8.71 19.07
C THR A 240 14.79 10.06 18.47
N VAL A 241 14.56 10.08 17.16
CA VAL A 241 14.32 11.30 16.40
C VAL A 241 12.82 11.53 16.21
N CYS A 242 12.03 10.47 16.00
CA CYS A 242 10.63 10.60 15.57
C CYS A 242 9.61 10.56 16.70
N VAL A 243 10.02 10.81 17.94
CA VAL A 243 9.13 10.85 19.12
C VAL A 243 8.77 12.29 19.50
N GLU A 244 7.58 12.51 20.06
CA GLU A 244 7.05 13.85 20.36
C GLU A 244 8.00 14.71 21.21
N ASN A 245 8.61 14.11 22.23
CA ASN A 245 9.53 14.80 23.15
C ASN A 245 10.94 15.03 22.58
N SER A 246 11.22 14.59 21.35
CA SER A 246 12.52 14.80 20.71
C SER A 246 12.64 16.21 20.15
N LYS A 247 13.75 16.90 20.47
CA LYS A 247 14.11 18.18 19.84
C LYS A 247 14.39 18.10 18.33
N TYR A 248 14.46 16.87 17.80
CA TYR A 248 14.76 16.60 16.39
C TYR A 248 13.55 16.05 15.62
N ASN A 249 12.35 16.03 16.21
CA ASN A 249 11.15 15.49 15.57
C ASN A 249 10.81 16.16 14.23
N VAL A 250 11.21 17.42 14.04
CA VAL A 250 11.10 18.14 12.78
C VAL A 250 11.81 17.42 11.63
N ILE A 251 12.92 16.72 11.89
CA ILE A 251 13.64 15.95 10.86
C ILE A 251 12.77 14.80 10.34
N CYS A 252 12.10 14.07 11.24
CA CYS A 252 11.21 12.98 10.84
C CYS A 252 9.98 13.49 10.10
N LYS A 253 9.41 14.62 10.56
CA LYS A 253 8.29 15.28 9.88
C LYS A 253 8.66 15.70 8.45
N GLU A 254 9.80 16.36 8.27
CA GLU A 254 10.26 16.77 6.93
C GLU A 254 10.63 15.56 6.05
N LEU A 255 11.17 14.48 6.63
CA LEU A 255 11.42 13.23 5.90
C LEU A 255 10.11 12.58 5.44
N TYR A 256 9.10 12.51 6.31
CA TYR A 256 7.77 12.02 5.97
C TYR A 256 7.15 12.86 4.84
N PHE A 257 7.20 14.19 4.94
CA PHE A 257 6.66 15.07 3.90
C PHE A 257 7.44 15.03 2.59
N PHE A 258 8.76 14.78 2.65
CA PHE A 258 9.56 14.53 1.47
C PHE A 258 9.07 13.27 0.71
N MET A 259 8.69 12.22 1.44
CA MET A 259 8.27 10.94 0.88
C MET A 259 6.84 10.89 0.35
N GLY A 260 5.94 11.80 0.75
CA GLY A 260 4.55 11.74 0.28
C GLY A 260 3.89 13.05 -0.12
N GLY A 261 4.41 14.18 0.31
CA GLY A 261 3.76 15.48 0.25
C GLY A 261 3.51 16.05 1.64
N ARG A 262 3.07 17.31 1.73
CA ARG A 262 2.84 17.98 3.02
C ARG A 262 1.34 18.07 3.31
N ASP A 263 0.86 17.23 4.23
CA ASP A 263 -0.44 17.38 4.89
C ASP A 263 -0.25 17.57 6.40
N GLU A 264 -0.28 18.82 6.86
CA GLU A 264 -0.18 19.15 8.28
C GLU A 264 -1.43 18.73 9.06
N GLU A 265 -2.60 18.70 8.41
CA GLU A 265 -3.87 18.40 9.04
C GLU A 265 -3.98 16.92 9.35
N GLN A 266 -3.51 16.06 8.44
CA GLN A 266 -3.58 14.60 8.59
C GLN A 266 -2.34 13.96 9.19
N PHE A 267 -1.23 14.68 9.29
CA PHE A 267 0.01 14.18 9.91
C PHE A 267 -0.18 13.79 11.38
N ASP A 268 0.35 12.61 11.73
CA ASP A 268 0.48 12.11 13.09
C ASP A 268 1.95 11.80 13.35
N LEU A 269 2.58 12.49 14.30
CA LEU A 269 3.97 12.21 14.65
C LEU A 269 4.11 10.88 15.40
N SER A 270 3.07 10.47 16.14
CA SER A 270 3.14 9.33 17.07
C SER A 270 3.29 7.99 16.36
N ILE A 271 2.92 7.89 15.08
CA ILE A 271 3.05 6.69 14.24
C ILE A 271 4.44 6.47 13.68
N LEU A 272 5.24 7.53 13.54
CA LEU A 272 6.54 7.44 12.87
C LEU A 272 7.52 6.45 13.51
N PRO A 273 7.66 6.36 14.85
CA PRO A 273 8.55 5.36 15.44
C PRO A 273 8.18 3.92 15.06
N VAL A 274 6.89 3.60 15.01
CA VAL A 274 6.39 2.28 14.60
C VAL A 274 6.63 2.07 13.09
N VAL A 275 6.37 3.07 12.25
CA VAL A 275 6.66 3.01 10.80
C VAL A 275 8.15 2.74 10.54
N PHE A 276 9.05 3.50 11.17
CA PHE A 276 10.50 3.32 11.03
C PHE A 276 11.03 2.02 11.68
N SER A 277 10.17 1.24 12.34
CA SER A 277 10.52 -0.10 12.84
C SER A 277 10.42 -1.19 11.77
N SER A 278 9.69 -0.92 10.68
CA SER A 278 9.58 -1.84 9.53
C SER A 278 10.05 -1.22 8.23
N ASP A 279 9.99 0.12 8.13
CA ASP A 279 10.33 0.85 6.92
C ASP A 279 11.69 1.58 7.04
N PRO A 280 12.45 1.64 5.93
CA PRO A 280 12.17 0.95 4.68
C PRO A 280 12.44 -0.56 4.80
N ALA A 281 11.84 -1.36 3.94
CA ALA A 281 11.89 -2.82 3.97
C ALA A 281 12.67 -3.43 2.79
N GLY A 282 13.21 -2.64 1.87
CA GLY A 282 14.05 -3.11 0.77
C GLY A 282 13.37 -3.11 -0.59
N ALA A 283 14.17 -2.82 -1.61
CA ALA A 283 13.81 -2.82 -3.02
C ALA A 283 15.07 -3.06 -3.87
N SER A 284 14.90 -3.38 -5.15
CA SER A 284 16.01 -3.40 -6.09
C SER A 284 16.33 -1.99 -6.60
N TRP A 285 17.60 -1.77 -6.93
CA TRP A 285 17.99 -0.57 -7.65
C TRP A 285 17.25 -0.40 -8.99
N LYS A 286 16.97 -1.51 -9.68
CA LYS A 286 16.30 -1.50 -10.97
C LYS A 286 14.85 -1.02 -10.87
N GLN A 287 14.16 -1.18 -9.73
CA GLN A 287 12.86 -0.55 -9.48
C GLN A 287 12.96 0.98 -9.53
N LEU A 288 13.93 1.58 -8.82
CA LEU A 288 14.14 3.03 -8.83
C LEU A 288 14.47 3.56 -10.21
N MET A 289 15.32 2.84 -10.94
CA MET A 289 15.66 3.18 -12.33
C MET A 289 14.46 3.10 -13.25
N HIS A 290 13.58 2.12 -13.06
CA HIS A 290 12.39 1.99 -13.87
C HIS A 290 11.44 3.17 -13.67
N TYR A 291 11.18 3.59 -12.42
CA TYR A 291 10.39 4.80 -12.18
C TYR A 291 11.07 6.07 -12.69
N GLY A 292 12.40 6.17 -12.58
CA GLY A 292 13.14 7.26 -13.20
C GLY A 292 12.92 7.34 -14.72
N GLN A 293 12.81 6.20 -15.41
CA GLN A 293 12.48 6.15 -16.83
C GLN A 293 11.04 6.60 -17.11
N GLU A 294 10.08 6.29 -16.24
CA GLU A 294 8.70 6.76 -16.38
C GLU A 294 8.56 8.27 -16.15
N ILE A 295 9.23 8.82 -15.13
CA ILE A 295 9.28 10.26 -14.87
C ILE A 295 9.79 11.01 -16.11
N TYR A 296 10.88 10.51 -16.70
CA TYR A 296 11.48 11.15 -17.86
C TYR A 296 10.70 10.95 -19.16
N SER A 297 10.23 9.73 -19.42
CA SER A 297 9.57 9.40 -20.69
C SER A 297 8.11 9.82 -20.73
N GLY A 298 7.43 9.84 -19.58
CA GLY A 298 6.00 10.07 -19.46
C GLY A 298 5.11 8.94 -19.99
N TYR A 299 5.68 7.75 -20.17
CA TYR A 299 4.97 6.55 -20.63
C TYR A 299 5.02 5.45 -19.57
N PHE A 300 3.87 4.82 -19.33
CA PHE A 300 3.76 3.57 -18.60
C PHE A 300 4.20 2.40 -19.48
N ARG A 301 5.38 1.81 -19.24
CA ARG A 301 5.99 0.82 -20.14
C ARG A 301 7.05 -0.05 -19.45
N PRO A 302 7.48 -1.18 -20.05
CA PRO A 302 8.59 -1.99 -19.55
C PRO A 302 9.92 -1.25 -19.51
N TYR A 303 10.87 -1.85 -18.78
CA TYR A 303 12.17 -1.25 -18.51
C TYR A 303 12.94 -1.00 -19.81
N ASP A 304 13.48 0.20 -19.98
CA ASP A 304 14.33 0.55 -21.10
C ASP A 304 15.76 0.05 -20.84
N HIS A 305 16.20 -0.95 -21.60
CA HIS A 305 17.53 -1.55 -21.48
C HIS A 305 18.59 -0.87 -22.37
N GLY A 306 18.22 0.23 -23.04
CA GLY A 306 18.99 0.86 -24.10
C GLY A 306 18.81 0.16 -25.46
N ILE A 307 19.09 0.90 -26.54
CA ILE A 307 18.79 0.53 -27.94
C ILE A 307 19.16 -0.92 -28.28
N ILE A 308 20.39 -1.35 -27.95
CA ILE A 308 20.89 -2.67 -28.32
C ILE A 308 20.07 -3.78 -27.66
N LYS A 309 19.84 -3.68 -26.34
CA LYS A 309 19.07 -4.70 -25.60
C LYS A 309 17.58 -4.61 -25.92
N ASN A 310 17.05 -3.42 -26.15
CA ASN A 310 15.65 -3.25 -26.56
C ASN A 310 15.37 -3.93 -27.91
N ARG A 311 16.27 -3.87 -28.90
CA ARG A 311 16.11 -4.61 -30.17
C ARG A 311 16.09 -6.13 -29.96
N ILE A 312 16.80 -6.63 -28.95
CA ILE A 312 16.83 -8.06 -28.63
C ILE A 312 15.55 -8.47 -27.90
N ILE A 313 15.12 -7.70 -26.91
CA ILE A 313 14.01 -8.04 -26.00
C ILE A 313 12.65 -7.66 -26.60
N TYR A 314 12.55 -6.46 -27.17
CA TYR A 314 11.29 -5.87 -27.65
C TYR A 314 11.19 -5.79 -29.17
N HIS A 315 12.28 -6.07 -29.91
CA HIS A 315 12.34 -5.91 -31.36
C HIS A 315 12.14 -4.47 -31.87
N GLN A 316 12.39 -3.48 -31.02
CA GLN A 316 12.34 -2.05 -31.32
C GLN A 316 13.32 -1.26 -30.44
N ASP A 317 13.61 0.00 -30.80
CA ASP A 317 14.63 0.81 -30.11
C ASP A 317 14.19 1.28 -28.72
N ILE A 318 12.89 1.40 -28.50
CA ILE A 318 12.25 1.94 -27.29
C ILE A 318 11.21 0.92 -26.82
N PRO A 319 11.07 0.60 -25.53
CA PRO A 319 10.05 -0.34 -25.06
C PRO A 319 8.61 0.09 -25.43
N PRO A 320 7.73 -0.85 -25.83
CA PRO A 320 6.33 -0.53 -26.10
C PRO A 320 5.58 -0.21 -24.81
N SER A 321 4.58 0.67 -24.85
CA SER A 321 3.73 0.93 -23.68
C SER A 321 2.91 -0.29 -23.28
N TYR A 322 2.63 -0.42 -21.98
CA TYR A 322 1.66 -1.41 -21.52
C TYR A 322 0.28 -1.07 -22.12
N ASN A 323 -0.41 -2.07 -22.63
CA ASN A 323 -1.73 -1.87 -23.21
C ASN A 323 -2.80 -1.84 -22.11
N THR A 324 -3.17 -0.64 -21.66
CA THR A 324 -4.18 -0.42 -20.62
C THR A 324 -5.58 -0.93 -21.00
N ALA A 325 -5.87 -1.07 -22.30
CA ALA A 325 -7.12 -1.67 -22.78
C ALA A 325 -7.27 -3.17 -22.42
N LEU A 326 -6.19 -3.86 -22.04
CA LEU A 326 -6.22 -5.25 -21.56
C LEU A 326 -6.53 -5.36 -20.06
N ILE A 327 -6.61 -4.24 -19.33
CA ILE A 327 -6.91 -4.20 -17.90
C ILE A 327 -8.44 -4.18 -17.73
N THR A 328 -9.07 -5.34 -17.91
CA THR A 328 -10.53 -5.50 -17.89
C THR A 328 -11.12 -5.74 -16.50
N ALA A 329 -10.28 -6.03 -15.50
CA ALA A 329 -10.70 -6.12 -14.10
C ALA A 329 -11.36 -4.80 -13.64
N PRO A 330 -12.38 -4.83 -12.77
CA PRO A 330 -12.94 -3.63 -12.18
C PRO A 330 -11.88 -2.87 -11.35
N VAL A 331 -11.65 -1.59 -11.67
CA VAL A 331 -10.67 -0.75 -10.97
C VAL A 331 -11.34 0.46 -10.32
N ALA A 332 -11.02 0.70 -9.06
CA ALA A 332 -11.34 1.90 -8.31
C ALA A 332 -10.06 2.68 -8.00
N LEU A 333 -10.02 3.96 -8.34
CA LEU A 333 -8.88 4.83 -8.11
C LEU A 333 -9.15 5.76 -6.93
N TYR A 334 -8.22 5.83 -5.99
CA TYR A 334 -8.18 6.81 -4.90
C TYR A 334 -6.84 7.53 -4.95
N TYR A 335 -6.85 8.86 -5.04
CA TYR A 335 -5.64 9.65 -5.23
C TYR A 335 -5.77 11.03 -4.60
N GLY A 336 -4.67 11.57 -4.08
CA GLY A 336 -4.63 12.86 -3.37
C GLY A 336 -4.25 14.01 -4.28
N ILE A 337 -4.83 15.19 -4.06
CA ILE A 337 -4.51 16.39 -4.84
C ILE A 337 -3.10 16.93 -4.55
N ALA A 338 -2.57 16.67 -3.34
CA ALA A 338 -1.25 17.14 -2.91
C ALA A 338 -0.21 16.01 -2.80
N ASP A 339 -0.51 14.84 -3.36
CA ASP A 339 0.46 13.75 -3.50
C ASP A 339 1.63 14.22 -4.38
N ASN A 340 2.83 14.23 -3.80
CA ASN A 340 4.01 14.75 -4.48
C ASN A 340 4.79 13.70 -5.28
N LEU A 341 4.40 12.43 -5.19
CA LEU A 341 4.96 11.32 -5.95
C LEU A 341 4.06 10.94 -7.13
N VAL A 342 2.75 10.91 -6.90
CA VAL A 342 1.73 10.51 -7.87
C VAL A 342 0.81 11.68 -8.15
N SER A 343 1.06 12.39 -9.25
CA SER A 343 0.26 13.54 -9.63
C SER A 343 -1.18 13.15 -9.96
N TYR A 344 -2.16 13.88 -9.43
CA TYR A 344 -3.57 13.64 -9.77
C TYR A 344 -3.83 13.72 -11.27
N THR A 345 -3.09 14.55 -12.01
CA THR A 345 -3.21 14.66 -13.47
C THR A 345 -2.79 13.39 -14.20
N ASP A 346 -1.79 12.68 -13.68
CA ASP A 346 -1.32 11.41 -14.22
C ASP A 346 -2.32 10.27 -13.89
N VAL A 347 -2.96 10.32 -12.72
CA VAL A 347 -4.05 9.38 -12.36
C VAL A 347 -5.30 9.64 -13.21
N GLU A 348 -5.66 10.89 -13.48
CA GLU A 348 -6.77 11.23 -14.37
C GLU A 348 -6.52 10.81 -15.82
N ARG A 349 -5.26 10.78 -16.27
CA ARG A 349 -4.90 10.16 -17.55
C ARG A 349 -5.18 8.66 -17.52
N LEU A 350 -4.70 7.94 -16.49
CA LEU A 350 -4.98 6.52 -16.34
C LEU A 350 -6.50 6.24 -16.33
N ALA A 351 -7.26 7.02 -15.58
CA ALA A 351 -8.72 6.89 -15.48
C ALA A 351 -9.42 6.93 -16.85
N LYS A 352 -8.92 7.74 -17.81
CA LYS A 352 -9.48 7.83 -19.17
C LYS A 352 -9.14 6.63 -20.05
N GLU A 353 -8.10 5.89 -19.71
CA GLU A 353 -7.59 4.76 -20.50
C GLU A 353 -8.10 3.40 -19.99
N LEU A 354 -8.54 3.31 -18.74
CA LEU A 354 -9.05 2.07 -18.16
C LEU A 354 -10.45 1.72 -18.71
N PRO A 355 -10.65 0.51 -19.24
CA PRO A 355 -11.93 0.12 -19.84
C PRO A 355 -13.02 -0.19 -18.80
N ASN A 356 -12.65 -0.47 -17.54
CA ASN A 356 -13.59 -0.86 -16.49
C ASN A 356 -13.30 -0.10 -15.17
N LEU A 357 -13.43 1.22 -15.24
CA LEU A 357 -13.29 2.12 -14.09
C LEU A 357 -14.62 2.21 -13.32
N VAL A 358 -14.69 1.59 -12.14
CA VAL A 358 -15.91 1.59 -11.31
C VAL A 358 -15.96 2.76 -10.32
N ARG A 359 -14.81 3.35 -9.99
CA ARG A 359 -14.71 4.53 -9.12
C ARG A 359 -13.46 5.34 -9.39
N SER A 360 -13.57 6.66 -9.26
CA SER A 360 -12.45 7.60 -9.29
C SER A 360 -12.66 8.69 -8.24
N THR A 361 -11.91 8.62 -7.16
CA THR A 361 -12.03 9.50 -6.00
C THR A 361 -10.77 10.33 -5.85
N LEU A 362 -10.87 11.63 -6.15
CA LEU A 362 -9.84 12.61 -5.82
C LEU A 362 -10.08 13.13 -4.40
N LEU A 363 -9.19 12.78 -3.49
CA LEU A 363 -9.16 13.30 -2.13
C LEU A 363 -8.65 14.74 -2.18
N GLN A 364 -9.52 15.66 -1.77
CA GLN A 364 -9.29 17.11 -1.78
C GLN A 364 -8.39 17.54 -0.61
N ASN A 365 -8.28 18.85 -0.40
CA ASN A 365 -7.43 19.49 0.62
C ASN A 365 -5.94 19.24 0.35
N ASN A 366 -5.16 18.90 1.37
CA ASN A 366 -3.73 18.61 1.21
C ASN A 366 -3.45 17.11 1.23
N PHE A 367 -4.42 16.22 0.94
CA PHE A 367 -4.21 14.78 1.05
C PHE A 367 -3.07 14.27 0.16
N THR A 368 -2.17 13.46 0.73
CA THR A 368 -0.87 13.07 0.17
C THR A 368 -0.71 11.57 -0.03
N HIS A 369 0.49 11.15 -0.48
CA HIS A 369 0.81 9.75 -0.80
C HIS A 369 0.71 8.79 0.41
N LEU A 370 1.17 9.25 1.58
CA LEU A 370 1.28 8.41 2.78
C LEU A 370 0.02 8.46 3.65
N ASP A 371 -0.86 9.45 3.42
CA ASP A 371 -2.12 9.60 4.12
C ASP A 371 -3.08 8.41 3.89
N PHE A 372 -2.96 7.72 2.76
CA PHE A 372 -3.67 6.47 2.48
C PHE A 372 -3.38 5.35 3.48
N LEU A 373 -2.26 5.43 4.22
CA LEU A 373 -1.86 4.47 5.25
C LEU A 373 -1.97 5.10 6.65
N TRP A 374 -1.50 6.34 6.80
CA TRP A 374 -1.17 6.93 8.09
C TRP A 374 -1.78 8.31 8.37
N ALA A 375 -2.83 8.71 7.65
CA ALA A 375 -3.60 9.90 8.03
C ALA A 375 -4.38 9.68 9.33
N LYS A 376 -4.43 10.68 10.21
CA LYS A 376 -5.21 10.64 11.45
C LYS A 376 -6.66 10.20 11.24
N ASP A 377 -7.27 10.71 10.17
CA ASP A 377 -8.68 10.46 9.83
C ASP A 377 -8.86 9.47 8.67
N VAL A 378 -7.83 8.67 8.33
CA VAL A 378 -7.82 7.72 7.19
C VAL A 378 -9.04 6.79 7.18
N ALA A 379 -9.52 6.38 8.37
CA ALA A 379 -10.68 5.54 8.51
C ALA A 379 -11.93 6.17 7.88
N THR A 380 -12.14 7.46 8.13
CA THR A 380 -13.30 8.22 7.65
C THR A 380 -13.13 8.75 6.24
N LEU A 381 -11.91 9.15 5.87
CA LEU A 381 -11.62 9.75 4.58
C LEU A 381 -11.51 8.71 3.45
N VAL A 382 -11.07 7.49 3.77
CA VAL A 382 -10.78 6.45 2.77
C VAL A 382 -11.36 5.09 3.15
N ASN A 383 -10.96 4.53 4.29
CA ASN A 383 -11.15 3.08 4.52
C ASN A 383 -12.62 2.66 4.60
N ASN A 384 -13.49 3.46 5.21
CA ASN A 384 -14.92 3.13 5.29
C ASN A 384 -15.58 3.10 3.90
N ASP A 385 -15.28 4.05 3.02
CA ASP A 385 -15.79 4.05 1.65
C ASP A 385 -15.20 2.88 0.84
N LEU A 386 -13.90 2.60 1.00
CA LEU A 386 -13.24 1.46 0.36
C LEU A 386 -13.90 0.14 0.77
N ILE A 387 -14.14 -0.07 2.07
CA ILE A 387 -14.78 -1.30 2.57
C ILE A 387 -16.21 -1.43 2.04
N ALA A 388 -16.97 -0.33 1.99
CA ALA A 388 -18.32 -0.33 1.41
C ALA A 388 -18.29 -0.69 -0.08
N LEU A 389 -17.31 -0.18 -0.83
CA LEU A 389 -17.10 -0.53 -2.23
C LEU A 389 -16.76 -2.02 -2.40
N LEU A 390 -15.88 -2.57 -1.55
CA LEU A 390 -15.59 -4.00 -1.56
C LEU A 390 -16.85 -4.82 -1.28
N ASN A 391 -17.68 -4.42 -0.31
CA ASN A 391 -18.93 -5.14 -0.04
C ASN A 391 -19.83 -5.13 -1.28
N LEU A 392 -20.00 -3.98 -1.93
CA LEU A 392 -20.80 -3.81 -3.14
C LEU A 392 -20.32 -4.73 -4.28
N GLU A 393 -19.03 -4.67 -4.64
CA GLU A 393 -18.48 -5.43 -5.77
C GLU A 393 -18.38 -6.93 -5.50
N ASN A 394 -18.36 -7.33 -4.22
CA ASN A 394 -18.43 -8.73 -3.82
C ASN A 394 -19.87 -9.24 -3.63
N GLY A 395 -20.89 -8.42 -3.91
CA GLY A 395 -22.31 -8.78 -3.77
C GLY A 395 -22.72 -9.07 -2.32
N LEU A 396 -22.01 -8.48 -1.34
CA LEU A 396 -22.31 -8.62 0.07
C LEU A 396 -23.34 -7.55 0.47
N THR A 397 -24.48 -7.97 1.02
CA THR A 397 -25.44 -7.05 1.62
C THR A 397 -24.84 -6.48 2.91
N ASP A 398 -24.80 -5.16 3.06
CA ASP A 398 -24.30 -4.51 4.27
C ASP A 398 -25.18 -4.89 5.48
N ASP A 399 -24.66 -5.78 6.34
CA ASP A 399 -25.22 -5.99 7.69
C ASP A 399 -24.79 -4.87 8.68
N SER A 400 -24.05 -3.85 8.21
CA SER A 400 -23.59 -2.75 9.05
C SER A 400 -23.72 -1.39 8.34
N THR A 401 -24.79 -0.67 8.69
CA THR A 401 -24.91 0.80 8.68
C THR A 401 -24.53 1.52 7.39
N ILE A 402 -25.59 1.88 6.66
CA ILE A 402 -25.66 3.12 5.88
C ILE A 402 -25.11 4.27 6.75
N ILE A 403 -23.86 4.67 6.54
CA ILE A 403 -23.36 5.97 6.99
C ILE A 403 -23.78 6.95 5.90
N LEU A 404 -24.99 7.47 6.03
CA LEU A 404 -25.37 8.66 5.26
C LEU A 404 -24.45 9.81 5.68
N PRO A 405 -23.95 10.64 4.74
CA PRO A 405 -23.27 11.86 5.10
C PRO A 405 -24.15 12.70 6.04
N ASN A 406 -23.54 13.32 7.05
CA ASN A 406 -24.21 14.11 8.10
C ASN A 406 -25.16 15.22 7.58
N SER A 407 -25.16 15.52 6.28
CA SER A 407 -26.10 16.44 5.62
C SER A 407 -27.48 15.83 5.32
N LEU A 408 -27.66 14.51 5.33
CA LEU A 408 -28.95 13.85 5.07
C LEU A 408 -29.71 13.43 6.33
N VAL A 409 -29.00 13.19 7.45
CA VAL A 409 -29.62 12.82 8.73
C VAL A 409 -30.46 13.97 9.30
N VAL A 410 -30.08 15.21 9.02
CA VAL A 410 -30.86 16.40 9.41
C VAL A 410 -32.18 16.49 8.61
N ILE A 411 -32.21 16.06 7.35
CA ILE A 411 -33.41 16.13 6.51
C ILE A 411 -34.42 15.04 6.91
N VAL A 412 -33.95 13.84 7.25
CA VAL A 412 -34.84 12.74 7.66
C VAL A 412 -35.48 13.00 9.03
N PHE A 413 -34.76 13.62 9.98
CA PHE A 413 -35.33 14.00 11.27
C PHE A 413 -36.30 15.19 11.20
N ILE A 414 -36.10 16.12 10.26
CA ILE A 414 -37.03 17.23 10.04
C ILE A 414 -38.31 16.75 9.35
N CYS A 415 -38.24 15.80 8.42
CA CYS A 415 -39.45 15.25 7.78
C CYS A 415 -40.31 14.39 8.74
N LEU A 416 -39.70 13.65 9.67
CA LEU A 416 -40.44 12.82 10.64
C LEU A 416 -41.10 13.64 11.77
N SER A 417 -40.54 14.79 12.14
CA SER A 417 -41.10 15.66 13.18
C SER A 417 -42.26 16.55 12.69
N VAL A 418 -42.38 16.76 11.38
CA VAL A 418 -43.53 17.46 10.75
C VAL A 418 -44.73 16.53 10.55
N LEU A 419 -44.51 15.22 10.37
CA LEU A 419 -45.60 14.23 10.23
C LEU A 419 -46.28 13.85 11.56
N PHE A 420 -45.62 14.02 12.70
CA PHE A 420 -46.18 13.71 14.03
C PHE A 420 -46.89 14.89 14.72
N ASN A 421 -46.96 16.08 14.10
CA ASN A 421 -47.72 17.24 14.59
C ASN A 421 -49.02 17.50 13.82
N LEU A 422 -49.45 16.55 12.99
CA LEU A 422 -50.72 16.58 12.27
C LEU A 422 -51.51 15.28 12.51
N TYR A 423 -51.73 14.91 13.77
CA TYR A 423 -52.85 14.06 14.21
C TYR A 423 -53.20 14.33 15.67
#